data_AF-A0A7V9MRL0-F1
#
_entry.id   AF-A0A7V9MRL0-F1
#
_cell.length_a   1.000
_cell.length_b   1.000
_cell.length_c   1.000
_cell.angle_alpha   90.00
_cell.angle_beta   90.00
_cell.angle_gamma   90.00
#
_symmetry.space_group_name_H-M   'P 1'
#
loop_
_entity.id
_entity.type
_entity.pdbx_description
1 polymer ?
#
loop_
_entity_poly.entity_id
_entity_poly.type
_entity_poly.pdbx_seq_one_letter_code
_entity_poly.pdbx_strand_id
1 'polypeptide(L)' 'MYVILLHEKAAQHRSVLKANPKRNPAKPCVYVGMSGLPPEHRFENHKHGYQAAWAVEKYGVRLLPELYEHLNPMPYEA' A
#
# COMPACT_ATOMS: atom_id res chain seq x y z
N MET A 1 -3.95 -0.74 10.40
CA MET A 1 -3.48 -0.05 9.17
C MET A 1 -2.18 -0.69 8.70
N TYR A 2 -1.85 -0.64 7.41
CA TYR A 2 -0.57 -1.09 6.86
C TYR A 2 -0.14 -0.22 5.67
N VAL A 3 1.18 -0.18 5.42
CA VAL A 3 1.78 0.53 4.29
C VAL A 3 2.70 -0.42 3.53
N ILE A 4 2.54 -0.46 2.21
CA ILE A 4 3.35 -1.30 1.30
C ILE A 4 4.12 -0.39 0.35
N LEU A 5 5.42 -0.63 0.22
CA LEU A 5 6.24 -0.06 -0.83
C LEU A 5 5.84 -0.66 -2.19
N LEU A 6 5.54 0.19 -3.15
CA LEU A 6 5.33 -0.20 -4.54
C LEU A 6 6.57 0.07 -5.38
N HIS A 7 6.83 -0.79 -6.36
CA HIS A 7 7.81 -0.55 -7.39
C HIS A 7 7.46 0.74 -8.14
N GLU A 8 8.46 1.56 -8.47
CA GLU A 8 8.30 2.91 -9.07
C GLU A 8 7.41 2.96 -10.32
N LYS A 9 7.45 1.93 -11.17
CA LYS A 9 6.56 1.72 -12.33
C LYS A 9 5.07 1.84 -12.00
N ALA A 10 4.64 1.58 -10.76
CA ALA A 10 3.26 1.83 -10.33
C ALA A 10 2.85 3.29 -10.53
N ALA A 11 3.75 4.24 -10.26
CA ALA A 11 3.49 5.67 -10.39
C ALA A 11 3.37 6.15 -11.84
N GLN A 12 3.77 5.33 -12.83
CA GLN A 12 3.69 5.66 -14.25
C GLN A 12 2.31 5.37 -14.86
N HIS A 13 1.44 4.64 -14.14
CA HIS A 13 0.11 4.33 -14.62
C HIS A 13 -0.74 5.60 -14.74
N ARG A 14 -1.45 5.75 -15.88
CA ARG A 14 -2.30 6.92 -16.14
C ARG A 14 -3.34 7.15 -15.05
N SER A 15 -3.91 6.09 -14.49
CA SER A 15 -4.87 6.18 -13.38
C SER A 15 -4.22 6.76 -12.11
N VAL A 16 -3.01 6.31 -11.77
CA VAL A 16 -2.25 6.79 -10.61
C VAL A 16 -1.84 8.25 -10.78
N LEU A 17 -1.37 8.63 -11.98
CA LEU A 17 -1.01 10.01 -12.31
C LEU A 17 -2.22 10.95 -12.23
N LYS A 18 -3.37 10.53 -12.78
CA LYS A 18 -4.61 11.31 -12.73
C LYS A 18 -5.13 11.48 -11.30
N ALA A 19 -5.04 10.44 -10.47
CA ALA A 19 -5.47 10.50 -9.07
C ALA A 19 -4.51 11.32 -8.18
N ASN A 20 -3.22 11.41 -8.56
CA ASN A 20 -2.19 12.09 -7.78
C ASN A 20 -1.43 13.14 -8.62
N PRO A 21 -2.11 14.18 -9.14
CA PRO A 21 -1.52 15.13 -10.08
C PRO A 21 -0.38 15.97 -9.48
N LYS A 22 -0.34 16.09 -8.15
CA LYS A 22 0.70 16.84 -7.40
C LYS A 22 1.72 15.91 -6.72
N ARG A 23 1.83 14.65 -7.15
CA ARG A 23 2.78 13.69 -6.56
C ARG A 23 4.21 14.23 -6.70
N ASN A 24 4.96 14.24 -5.60
CA ASN A 24 6.40 14.47 -5.63
C ASN A 24 7.11 13.20 -6.13
N PRO A 25 7.83 13.23 -7.28
CA PRO A 25 8.50 12.07 -7.83
C PRO A 25 9.66 11.56 -6.98
N ALA A 26 10.26 12.41 -6.13
CA ALA A 26 11.33 12.03 -5.21
C ALA A 26 10.84 11.19 -4.02
N LYS A 27 9.53 11.13 -3.78
CA LYS A 27 8.95 10.30 -2.71
C LYS A 27 8.61 8.89 -3.22
N PRO A 28 8.78 7.86 -2.37
CA PRO A 28 8.43 6.49 -2.72
C PRO A 28 6.94 6.38 -3.07
N CYS A 29 6.61 5.45 -3.99
CA CYS A 29 5.22 5.10 -4.27
C CYS A 29 4.78 4.07 -3.23
N VAL A 30 3.71 4.38 -2.48
CA VAL A 30 3.21 3.50 -1.43
C VAL A 30 1.73 3.21 -1.63
N TYR A 31 1.31 2.03 -1.20
CA TYR A 31 -0.08 1.67 -1.02
C TYR A 31 -0.40 1.68 0.47
N VAL A 32 -1.49 2.33 0.86
CA VAL A 32 -1.98 2.37 2.25
C VAL A 32 -3.31 1.63 2.31
N GLY A 33 -3.46 0.75 3.29
CA GLY A 33 -4.68 -0.01 3.48
C GLY A 33 -5.01 -0.29 4.94
N MET A 34 -6.22 -0.76 5.16
CA MET A 34 -6.68 -1.25 6.46
C MET A 34 -7.21 -2.68 6.30
N SER A 35 -6.96 -3.51 7.30
CA SER A 35 -7.43 -4.90 7.36
C SER A 35 -7.49 -5.34 8.81
N GLY A 36 -8.41 -6.27 9.12
CA GLY A 36 -8.42 -6.99 10.39
C GLY A 36 -7.47 -8.18 10.43
N LEU A 37 -6.84 -8.53 9.29
CA LEU A 37 -5.77 -9.54 9.24
C LEU A 37 -4.43 -8.92 9.62
N PRO A 38 -3.46 -9.72 10.10
CA PRO A 38 -2.06 -9.30 10.18
C PRO A 38 -1.59 -8.71 8.84
N PRO A 39 -0.82 -7.59 8.84
CA PRO A 39 -0.32 -6.96 7.62
C PRO A 39 0.41 -7.92 6.67
N GLU A 40 1.14 -8.89 7.22
CA GLU A 40 1.90 -9.91 6.49
C GLU A 40 0.95 -10.82 5.69
N HIS A 41 -0.02 -11.41 6.37
CA HIS A 41 -1.05 -12.24 5.72
C HIS A 41 -1.86 -11.43 4.71
N ARG A 42 -2.17 -10.18 5.02
CA ARG A 42 -2.87 -9.30 4.08
C ARG A 42 -2.02 -9.03 2.84
N PHE A 43 -0.72 -8.84 3.00
CA PHE A 43 0.21 -8.64 1.89
C PHE A 43 0.34 -9.90 1.04
N GLU A 44 0.48 -11.08 1.65
CA GLU A 44 0.50 -12.38 0.93
C GLU A 44 -0.78 -12.59 0.13
N ASN A 45 -1.95 -12.28 0.70
CA ASN A 45 -3.23 -12.32 -0.02
C ASN A 45 -3.20 -11.43 -1.26
N HIS A 46 -2.67 -10.20 -1.16
CA HIS A 46 -2.49 -9.33 -2.34
C HIS A 46 -1.57 -9.96 -3.38
N LYS A 47 -0.44 -10.55 -2.95
CA LYS A 47 0.52 -11.18 -3.87
C LYS A 47 -0.04 -12.42 -4.58
N HIS A 48 -1.02 -13.09 -3.99
CA HIS A 48 -1.73 -14.23 -4.58
C HIS A 48 -3.04 -13.86 -5.30
N GLY A 49 -3.35 -12.57 -5.45
CA GLY A 49 -4.58 -12.13 -6.13
C GLY A 49 -5.86 -12.31 -5.29
N TYR A 50 -5.76 -12.73 -4.03
CA TYR A 50 -6.92 -12.92 -3.15
C TYR A 50 -7.38 -11.60 -2.54
N GLN A 51 -8.58 -11.16 -2.94
CA GLN A 51 -9.13 -9.84 -2.57
C GLN A 51 -8.06 -8.74 -2.76
N ALA A 52 -7.33 -8.81 -3.87
CA ALA A 52 -6.13 -8.01 -4.08
C ALA A 52 -6.43 -6.64 -4.70
N ALA A 53 -5.65 -5.65 -4.32
CA ALA A 53 -5.52 -4.42 -5.07
C ALA A 53 -4.51 -4.66 -6.19
N TRP A 54 -4.92 -4.44 -7.44
CA TRP A 54 -4.10 -4.67 -8.63
C TRP A 54 -2.69 -4.04 -8.52
N ALA A 55 -2.57 -2.88 -7.86
CA ALA A 55 -1.31 -2.18 -7.68
C ALA A 55 -0.35 -2.95 -6.76
N VAL A 56 -0.86 -3.56 -5.68
CA VAL A 56 -0.05 -4.34 -4.74
C VAL A 56 0.28 -5.71 -5.32
N GLU A 57 -0.68 -6.36 -5.97
CA GLU A 57 -0.47 -7.63 -6.65
C GLU A 57 0.69 -7.51 -7.65
N LYS A 58 0.61 -6.51 -8.55
CA LYS A 58 1.56 -6.30 -9.64
C LYS A 58 2.87 -5.63 -9.23
N TYR A 59 2.84 -4.69 -8.27
CA TYR A 59 3.99 -3.84 -7.94
C TYR A 59 4.39 -3.85 -6.47
N GLY A 60 3.70 -4.58 -5.59
CA GLY A 60 4.05 -4.67 -4.18
C GLY A 60 5.42 -5.30 -3.97
N VAL A 61 6.29 -4.59 -3.24
CA VAL A 61 7.68 -4.97 -2.94
C VAL A 61 7.82 -5.51 -1.52
N ARG A 62 7.47 -4.70 -0.51
CA ARG A 62 7.56 -5.06 0.91
C ARG A 62 6.65 -4.18 1.77
N LEU A 63 6.36 -4.61 2.99
CA LEU A 63 5.76 -3.77 4.03
C LEU A 63 6.77 -2.71 4.50
N LEU A 64 6.24 -1.56 4.94
CA LEU A 64 6.97 -0.46 5.57
C LEU A 64 6.47 -0.25 7.02
N PRO A 65 6.75 -1.19 7.94
CA PRO A 65 6.29 -1.13 9.34
C PRO A 65 6.63 0.19 10.04
N GLU A 66 7.77 0.80 9.69
CA GLU A 66 8.23 2.08 10.21
C GLU A 66 7.21 3.22 10.00
N LEU A 67 6.29 3.09 9.02
CA LEU A 67 5.27 4.09 8.71
C LEU A 67 3.92 3.84 9.39
N TYR A 68 3.67 2.67 9.99
CA TYR A 68 2.33 2.33 10.47
C TYR A 68 2.25 1.56 11.80
N GLU A 69 3.31 0.88 12.24
CA GLU A 69 3.22 0.05 13.45
C GLU A 69 2.84 0.86 14.69
N HIS A 70 3.44 2.05 14.84
CA HIS A 70 3.17 2.98 15.94
C HIS A 70 1.74 3.54 15.91
N LEU A 71 1.00 3.35 14.83
CA LEU A 71 -0.40 3.74 14.70
C LEU A 71 -1.33 2.58 15.08
N ASN A 72 -0.84 1.35 15.21
CA ASN A 72 -1.66 0.19 15.51
C ASN A 72 -1.65 -0.20 17.00
N PRO A 73 -2.78 -0.68 17.55
CA PRO A 73 -4.10 -0.73 16.93
C PRO A 73 -4.72 0.67 16.83
N MET A 74 -5.21 1.05 15.66
CA MET A 74 -5.95 2.32 15.54
C MET A 74 -7.31 2.16 16.24
N PRO A 75 -7.67 3.05 17.17
CA PRO A 75 -9.00 3.04 17.77
C PRO A 75 -10.07 3.25 16.69
N TYR A 76 -11.22 2.61 16.86
CA TYR A 76 -12.34 2.68 15.91
C TYR A 76 -13.08 4.03 15.95
N GLU A 77 -12.88 4.80 17.02
CA GLU A 77 -13.48 6.12 17.21
C GLU A 77 -12.56 7.20 16.62
N ALA A 78 -13.07 7.92 15.61
CA ALA A 78 -12.43 9.07 14.96
C ALA A 78 -13.31 10.30 15.12
#